data_AF-M4RZB0-F1
#
_entry.id   AF-M4RZB0-F1
#
_cell.length_a   1.000
_cell.length_b   1.000
_cell.length_c   1.000
_cell.angle_alpha   90.00
_cell.angle_beta   90.00
_cell.angle_gamma   90.00
#
_symmetry.space_group_name_H-M   'P 1'
#
loop_
_entity.id
_entity.type
_entity.pdbx_description
1 polymer ?
#
loop_
_entity_poly.entity_id
_entity_poly.type
_entity_poly.pdbx_seq_one_letter_code
_entity_poly.pdbx_strand_id
1 'polypeptide(L)'
;MIGRLDGPHGDIQQVDARQRADLILAEARAQLSSRLWQAALGTGDDGAAVAGTGGAGSEFSLDSLIAMFSGGLDARGAAPAMASPQPSQPPIAYGDGGRDMASARRRDGDGDGRRDDGDAGEVGGLGPNARYRATLQSAAARTGIPAAALAAIVNAESARDNDGRWLEYSRNPRSSAAGLGQFLAGTWQGETERPGTWLNTVARANGWLDAAGKVRDDARSALLALRYDGDASINAIADYARSNIDQLEKRGLRVGEGAEAIAEIAYLGHHLGLGDAARFLRNGGLDPDRARLLLNAQVGTARASERIAAAGDASSAHRAWLLDYVGRNLRPDRFQVLESKS
;
A
#
# COMPACT_ATOMS: atom_id res chain seq x y z
N MET A 1 5.99 -30.30 -32.94
CA MET A 1 5.00 -30.86 -32.01
C MET A 1 4.99 -29.94 -30.79
N ILE A 2 4.11 -28.93 -30.80
CA ILE A 2 4.10 -27.84 -29.80
C ILE A 2 3.04 -28.22 -28.76
N GLY A 3 3.48 -28.49 -27.53
CA GLY A 3 2.64 -28.81 -26.40
C GLY A 3 1.97 -27.55 -25.84
N ARG A 4 0.64 -27.59 -25.79
CA ARG A 4 -0.26 -26.61 -25.20
C ARG A 4 -0.04 -26.59 -23.68
N LEU A 5 0.29 -25.43 -23.12
CA LEU A 5 0.28 -25.20 -21.67
C LEU A 5 -1.09 -24.61 -21.32
N ASP A 6 -2.03 -25.49 -20.98
CA ASP A 6 -3.30 -25.12 -20.35
C ASP A 6 -3.08 -25.08 -18.83
N GLY A 7 -2.82 -23.89 -18.28
CA GLY A 7 -2.90 -23.59 -16.85
C GLY A 7 -4.25 -22.95 -16.52
N PRO A 8 -4.72 -22.98 -15.26
CA PRO A 8 -6.04 -22.47 -14.91
C PRO A 8 -6.03 -20.94 -15.03
N HIS A 9 -6.54 -20.44 -16.15
CA HIS A 9 -6.90 -19.04 -16.29
C HIS A 9 -8.02 -18.76 -15.29
N GLY A 10 -7.65 -18.19 -14.13
CA GLY A 10 -8.58 -17.52 -13.25
C GLY A 10 -9.38 -16.52 -14.08
N ASP A 11 -10.67 -16.78 -14.16
CA ASP A 11 -11.58 -16.16 -15.09
C ASP A 11 -11.74 -14.67 -14.76
N ILE A 12 -11.04 -13.80 -15.49
CA ILE A 12 -11.25 -12.33 -15.48
C ILE A 12 -12.69 -11.99 -15.94
N GLN A 13 -13.54 -12.98 -16.24
CA GLN A 13 -14.93 -12.79 -16.61
C GLN A 13 -15.93 -12.64 -15.46
N GLN A 14 -15.56 -12.79 -14.18
CA GLN A 14 -16.56 -12.74 -13.10
C GLN A 14 -16.84 -11.38 -12.44
N VAL A 15 -16.29 -10.28 -12.94
CA VAL A 15 -16.97 -8.99 -12.73
C VAL A 15 -18.04 -8.91 -13.82
N ASP A 16 -19.32 -8.96 -13.46
CA ASP A 16 -20.42 -8.78 -14.41
C ASP A 16 -20.14 -7.55 -15.29
N ALA A 17 -20.38 -7.64 -16.60
CA ALA A 17 -20.07 -6.55 -17.54
C ALA A 17 -20.70 -5.23 -17.09
N ARG A 18 -21.86 -5.32 -16.41
CA ARG A 18 -22.53 -4.20 -15.76
C ARG A 18 -21.75 -3.62 -14.58
N GLN A 19 -21.25 -4.47 -13.68
CA GLN A 19 -20.46 -4.04 -12.53
C GLN A 19 -19.14 -3.39 -12.98
N ARG A 20 -18.50 -3.89 -14.05
CA ARG A 20 -17.35 -3.21 -14.68
C ARG A 20 -17.73 -1.85 -15.23
N ALA A 21 -18.83 -1.74 -15.96
CA ALA A 21 -19.31 -0.48 -16.50
C ALA A 21 -19.62 0.53 -15.38
N ASP A 22 -20.24 0.08 -14.29
CA ASP A 22 -20.55 0.91 -13.12
C ASP A 22 -19.27 1.41 -12.42
N LEU A 23 -18.22 0.58 -12.33
CA LEU A 23 -16.93 0.98 -11.75
C LEU A 23 -16.15 1.95 -12.63
N ILE A 24 -16.11 1.71 -13.94
CA ILE A 24 -15.52 2.64 -14.90
C ILE A 24 -16.25 3.97 -14.86
N LEU A 25 -17.58 3.95 -14.77
CA LEU A 25 -18.40 5.16 -14.66
C LEU A 25 -18.16 5.88 -13.33
N ALA A 26 -18.07 5.15 -12.21
CA ALA A 26 -17.78 5.72 -10.90
C ALA A 26 -16.39 6.38 -10.88
N GLU A 27 -15.38 5.73 -11.45
CA GLU A 27 -14.03 6.27 -11.57
C GLU A 27 -13.98 7.49 -12.51
N ALA A 28 -14.63 7.42 -13.67
CA ALA A 28 -14.72 8.54 -14.60
C ALA A 28 -15.41 9.77 -13.96
N ARG A 29 -16.48 9.54 -13.19
CA ARG A 29 -17.16 10.59 -12.40
C ARG A 29 -16.25 11.16 -11.32
N ALA A 30 -15.49 10.33 -10.62
CA ALA A 30 -14.56 10.77 -9.59
C ALA A 30 -13.44 11.64 -10.16
N GLN A 31 -12.86 11.24 -11.31
CA GLN A 31 -11.85 12.03 -12.00
C GLN A 31 -12.39 13.37 -12.50
N LEU A 32 -13.59 13.36 -13.10
CA LEU A 32 -14.24 14.58 -13.55
C LEU A 32 -14.50 15.53 -12.37
N SER A 33 -15.03 15.02 -11.25
CA SER A 33 -15.23 15.81 -10.03
C SER A 33 -13.92 16.39 -9.51
N SER A 34 -12.85 15.60 -9.47
CA SER A 34 -11.53 16.06 -9.03
C SER A 34 -10.98 17.19 -9.92
N ARG A 35 -11.10 17.06 -11.26
CA ARG A 35 -10.68 18.10 -12.21
C ARG A 35 -11.49 19.38 -12.06
N LEU A 36 -12.81 19.25 -11.85
CA LEU A 36 -13.69 20.40 -11.60
C LEU A 36 -13.33 21.12 -10.30
N TRP A 37 -13.01 20.37 -9.24
CA TRP A 37 -12.50 20.93 -7.98
C TRP A 37 -11.16 21.64 -8.18
N GLN A 38 -10.21 21.04 -8.90
CA GLN A 38 -8.92 21.65 -9.20
C GLN A 38 -9.05 22.93 -10.03
N ALA A 39 -9.94 22.93 -11.03
CA ALA A 39 -10.25 24.10 -11.85
C ALA A 39 -10.93 25.21 -11.03
N ALA A 40 -11.87 24.87 -10.15
CA ALA A 40 -12.55 25.81 -9.26
C ALA A 40 -11.60 26.45 -8.22
N LEU A 41 -10.57 25.70 -7.80
CA LEU A 41 -9.51 26.18 -6.89
C LEU A 41 -8.39 26.96 -7.61
N GLY A 42 -8.48 27.15 -8.94
CA GLY A 42 -7.48 27.88 -9.72
C GLY A 42 -6.14 27.16 -9.88
N THR A 43 -6.10 25.85 -9.64
CA THR A 43 -4.88 25.02 -9.70
C THR A 43 -4.65 24.36 -11.05
N GLY A 44 -5.31 24.84 -12.11
CA GLY A 44 -5.26 24.27 -13.46
C GLY A 44 -4.24 24.99 -14.36
N ASP A 45 -3.14 24.29 -14.64
CA ASP A 45 -2.28 24.39 -15.84
C ASP A 45 -1.75 25.78 -16.24
N ASP A 46 -0.66 26.22 -15.60
CA ASP A 46 0.29 27.17 -16.21
C ASP A 46 1.26 26.39 -17.11
N GLY A 47 0.81 26.08 -18.32
CA GLY A 47 1.66 25.57 -19.39
C GLY A 47 2.66 26.63 -19.86
N ALA A 48 3.89 26.58 -19.35
CA ALA A 48 5.04 27.23 -19.97
C ALA A 48 6.14 26.18 -20.22
N ALA A 49 6.34 25.88 -21.49
CA ALA A 49 7.40 25.01 -21.99
C ALA A 49 8.79 25.48 -21.52
N VAL A 50 9.55 24.58 -20.90
CA VAL A 50 11.02 24.69 -20.86
C VAL A 50 11.61 23.34 -21.25
N ALA A 51 12.41 23.40 -22.32
CA ALA A 51 13.10 22.28 -22.91
C ALA A 51 14.18 21.69 -21.97
N GLY A 52 14.25 20.36 -21.99
CA GLY A 52 15.40 19.49 -21.74
C GLY A 52 16.48 19.89 -20.73
N THR A 53 16.59 19.10 -19.65
CA THR A 53 17.85 18.44 -19.28
C THR A 53 17.54 17.19 -18.47
N GLY A 54 18.20 16.07 -18.82
CA GLY A 54 18.06 14.80 -18.11
C GLY A 54 18.64 14.88 -16.70
N GLY A 55 17.87 14.39 -15.74
CA GLY A 55 18.28 14.21 -14.35
C GLY A 55 17.28 13.27 -13.67
N ALA A 56 17.79 12.25 -12.98
CA ALA A 56 17.02 11.24 -12.27
C ALA A 56 15.94 11.89 -11.39
N GLY A 57 14.69 11.80 -11.84
CA GLY A 57 13.55 12.50 -11.27
C GLY A 57 13.00 11.75 -10.05
N SER A 58 13.11 12.42 -8.90
CA SER A 58 12.33 12.19 -7.67
C SER A 58 10.92 11.65 -7.94
N GLU A 59 10.65 10.41 -7.55
CA GLU A 59 9.34 9.72 -7.61
C GLU A 59 8.34 10.30 -6.59
N PHE A 60 7.99 11.58 -6.73
CA PHE A 60 6.89 12.20 -6.01
C PHE A 60 5.79 12.60 -7.00
N SER A 61 4.66 11.88 -6.97
CA SER A 61 3.47 12.26 -7.71
C SER A 61 2.78 13.45 -7.03
N LEU A 62 2.31 14.41 -7.82
CA LEU A 62 1.51 15.56 -7.36
C LEU A 62 0.30 15.13 -6.53
N ASP A 63 -0.28 13.95 -6.79
CA ASP A 63 -1.39 13.39 -6.02
C ASP A 63 -1.00 13.07 -4.56
N SER A 64 0.25 12.64 -4.32
CA SER A 64 0.79 12.40 -2.98
C SER A 64 1.02 13.72 -2.23
N LEU A 65 1.34 14.80 -2.94
CA LEU A 65 1.45 16.14 -2.39
C LEU A 65 0.07 16.76 -2.10
N ILE A 66 -0.92 16.55 -2.97
CA ILE A 66 -2.30 17.04 -2.78
C ILE A 66 -2.97 16.34 -1.59
N ALA A 67 -2.84 15.01 -1.49
CA ALA A 67 -3.32 14.25 -0.32
C ALA A 67 -2.72 14.75 1.01
N MET A 68 -1.52 15.34 0.94
CA MET A 68 -0.78 15.89 2.07
C MET A 68 -1.09 17.37 2.34
N PHE A 69 -1.41 18.16 1.32
CA PHE A 69 -1.67 19.61 1.42
C PHE A 69 -3.11 19.92 1.86
N SER A 70 -4.08 19.08 1.50
CA SER A 70 -5.50 19.28 1.87
C SER A 70 -5.81 18.97 3.35
N GLY A 71 -4.82 18.61 4.16
CA GLY A 71 -4.94 18.42 5.61
C GLY A 71 -5.01 19.73 6.43
N GLY A 72 -4.93 20.91 5.79
CA GLY A 72 -4.78 22.20 6.49
C GLY A 72 -5.81 23.29 6.17
N LEU A 73 -6.90 23.02 5.43
CA LEU A 73 -7.91 24.04 5.13
C LEU A 73 -9.25 23.69 5.80
N ASP A 74 -9.57 24.44 6.84
CA ASP A 74 -10.76 24.27 7.67
C ASP A 74 -12.07 24.48 6.90
N ALA A 75 -13.02 23.62 7.29
CA ALA A 75 -14.38 23.54 6.80
C ALA A 75 -15.25 24.73 7.22
N ARG A 76 -16.00 25.31 6.26
CA ARG A 76 -17.29 25.94 6.52
C ARG A 76 -18.28 25.60 5.41
N GLY A 77 -19.23 24.72 5.73
CA GLY A 77 -20.50 24.61 5.00
C GLY A 77 -20.68 23.42 4.07
N ALA A 78 -20.77 22.20 4.62
CA ALA A 78 -21.56 21.10 4.02
C ALA A 78 -21.90 20.06 5.10
N ALA A 79 -23.15 19.62 5.14
CA ALA A 79 -23.69 18.59 6.04
C ALA A 79 -23.14 17.18 5.71
N PRO A 80 -23.22 16.19 6.62
CA PRO A 80 -22.24 15.12 6.74
C PRO A 80 -22.52 13.97 5.77
N ALA A 81 -21.53 13.61 4.96
CA ALA A 81 -21.52 12.37 4.18
C ALA A 81 -20.44 11.45 4.76
N MET A 82 -20.89 10.40 5.44
CA MET A 82 -20.22 9.16 5.84
C MET A 82 -18.73 9.07 5.47
N ALA A 83 -17.89 9.83 6.19
CA ALA A 83 -16.48 9.51 6.31
C ALA A 83 -16.41 8.18 7.05
N SER A 84 -15.77 7.16 6.48
CA SER A 84 -15.30 6.05 7.28
C SER A 84 -14.24 6.62 8.23
N PRO A 85 -14.49 6.66 9.55
CA PRO A 85 -13.44 7.06 10.47
C PRO A 85 -12.34 6.01 10.38
N GLN A 86 -11.10 6.42 10.11
CA GLN A 86 -10.00 5.74 10.79
C GLN A 86 -10.39 5.73 12.28
N PRO A 87 -10.39 4.57 12.97
CA PRO A 87 -10.95 4.49 14.30
C PRO A 87 -10.31 5.55 15.20
N SER A 88 -11.12 6.54 15.55
CA SER A 88 -10.83 7.54 16.56
C SER A 88 -10.65 6.80 17.88
N GLN A 89 -9.41 6.72 18.37
CA GLN A 89 -9.14 6.09 19.65
C GLN A 89 -9.56 7.02 20.81
N PRO A 90 -10.12 6.48 21.91
CA PRO A 90 -10.29 7.21 23.16
C PRO A 90 -8.93 7.50 23.83
N PRO A 91 -8.83 8.51 24.71
CA PRO A 91 -7.59 8.85 25.38
C PRO A 91 -7.32 7.85 26.51
N ILE A 92 -6.16 7.19 26.53
CA ILE A 92 -5.72 6.41 27.70
C ILE A 92 -4.24 6.67 27.99
N ALA A 93 -3.97 6.83 29.29
CA ALA A 93 -2.74 7.29 29.92
C ALA A 93 -1.49 6.47 29.59
N TYR A 94 -0.37 7.18 29.46
CA TYR A 94 0.98 6.63 29.32
C TYR A 94 1.35 5.79 30.55
N GLY A 95 1.50 4.49 30.35
CA GLY A 95 2.21 3.58 31.26
C GLY A 95 3.61 3.34 30.73
N ASP A 96 4.61 3.74 31.52
CA ASP A 96 6.04 3.51 31.33
C ASP A 96 6.36 2.01 31.17
N GLY A 97 7.22 1.69 30.20
CA GLY A 97 7.53 0.32 29.83
C GLY A 97 8.43 0.24 28.60
N GLY A 98 9.52 1.01 28.58
CA GLY A 98 10.59 0.84 27.60
C GLY A 98 11.14 -0.60 27.65
N ARG A 99 11.04 -1.33 26.53
CA ARG A 99 11.80 -2.56 26.31
C ARG A 99 12.76 -2.33 25.16
N ASP A 100 14.03 -2.27 25.51
CA ASP A 100 15.17 -2.20 24.61
C ASP A 100 15.21 -3.42 23.68
N MET A 101 14.95 -3.20 22.39
CA MET A 101 15.18 -4.17 21.31
C MET A 101 16.63 -4.07 20.81
N ALA A 102 17.59 -4.24 21.73
CA ALA A 102 19.01 -4.27 21.43
C ALA A 102 19.68 -5.45 22.15
N SER A 103 19.27 -6.68 21.83
CA SER A 103 20.01 -7.90 22.20
C SER A 103 19.49 -9.13 21.44
N ALA A 104 19.97 -9.34 20.22
CA ALA A 104 20.07 -10.68 19.66
C ALA A 104 21.50 -10.86 19.13
N ARG A 105 22.26 -11.69 19.87
CA ARG A 105 23.70 -11.92 19.72
C ARG A 105 24.01 -12.77 18.50
N ARG A 106 25.19 -12.46 17.97
CA ARG A 106 26.14 -13.31 17.23
C ARG A 106 25.94 -14.82 17.41
N ARG A 107 25.85 -15.52 16.28
CA ARG A 107 26.48 -16.83 16.08
C ARG A 107 27.14 -16.82 14.70
N ASP A 108 28.46 -16.93 14.73
CA ASP A 108 29.27 -17.29 13.58
C ASP A 108 28.97 -18.75 13.21
N GLY A 109 28.84 -19.01 11.91
CA GLY A 109 28.56 -20.33 11.35
C GLY A 109 28.71 -20.27 9.84
N ASP A 110 29.92 -20.53 9.38
CA ASP A 110 30.31 -20.75 8.00
C ASP A 110 29.51 -21.94 7.42
N GLY A 111 28.87 -21.74 6.27
CA GLY A 111 27.96 -22.73 5.67
C GLY A 111 27.44 -22.31 4.30
N ASP A 112 28.10 -22.81 3.26
CA ASP A 112 27.59 -22.92 1.89
C ASP A 112 26.17 -23.53 1.91
N GLY A 113 25.18 -22.80 1.38
CA GLY A 113 23.78 -23.17 1.52
C GLY A 113 22.89 -22.41 0.55
N ARG A 114 22.26 -23.17 -0.35
CA ARG A 114 21.14 -22.78 -1.21
C ARG A 114 20.21 -21.78 -0.52
N ARG A 115 19.81 -20.74 -1.27
CA ARG A 115 18.64 -19.93 -0.95
C ARG A 115 17.47 -20.88 -0.75
N ASP A 116 17.04 -21.04 0.49
CA ASP A 116 15.80 -21.71 0.82
C ASP A 116 14.70 -20.79 0.27
N ASP A 117 14.03 -21.24 -0.78
CA ASP A 117 12.89 -20.54 -1.37
C ASP A 117 11.83 -20.45 -0.27
N GLY A 118 11.78 -19.29 0.41
CA GLY A 118 10.99 -19.09 1.62
C GLY A 118 9.60 -19.68 1.45
N ASP A 119 9.31 -20.69 2.26
CA ASP A 119 8.06 -21.45 2.24
C ASP A 119 6.89 -20.49 2.02
N ALA A 120 6.27 -20.57 0.84
CA ALA A 120 5.09 -19.80 0.47
C ALA A 120 3.89 -20.39 1.24
N GLY A 121 4.03 -20.43 2.57
CA GLY A 121 3.25 -21.24 3.48
C GLY A 121 1.76 -21.00 3.31
N GLU A 122 0.99 -22.04 3.59
CA GLU A 122 -0.45 -22.00 3.44
C GLU A 122 -1.06 -20.87 4.30
N VAL A 123 -2.00 -20.10 3.72
CA VAL A 123 -2.67 -19.00 4.41
C VAL A 123 -3.95 -19.49 5.09
N GLY A 124 -4.03 -19.29 6.40
CA GLY A 124 -5.18 -19.58 7.26
C GLY A 124 -5.90 -18.33 7.74
N GLY A 125 -6.85 -18.49 8.66
CA GLY A 125 -7.40 -17.36 9.45
C GLY A 125 -8.13 -16.25 8.70
N LEU A 126 -8.43 -16.40 7.40
CA LEU A 126 -9.04 -15.36 6.57
C LEU A 126 -10.51 -15.05 6.93
N GLY A 127 -11.21 -15.95 7.63
CA GLY A 127 -12.62 -15.80 8.00
C GLY A 127 -13.50 -15.45 6.78
N PRO A 128 -14.24 -14.32 6.80
CA PRO A 128 -15.11 -13.91 5.69
C PRO A 128 -14.34 -13.58 4.39
N ASN A 129 -13.01 -13.44 4.47
CA ASN A 129 -12.12 -13.14 3.34
C ASN A 129 -11.54 -14.41 2.69
N ALA A 130 -12.01 -15.61 3.07
CA ALA A 130 -11.53 -16.88 2.55
C ALA A 130 -11.60 -17.01 1.02
N ARG A 131 -12.47 -16.24 0.35
CA ARG A 131 -12.55 -16.15 -1.12
C ARG A 131 -11.22 -15.76 -1.78
N TYR A 132 -10.36 -15.01 -1.09
CA TYR A 132 -9.07 -14.57 -1.63
C TYR A 132 -7.91 -15.54 -1.38
N ARG A 133 -8.17 -16.71 -0.76
CA ARG A 133 -7.13 -17.67 -0.39
C ARG A 133 -6.25 -18.06 -1.60
N ALA A 134 -6.89 -18.45 -2.70
CA ALA A 134 -6.18 -18.86 -3.91
C ALA A 134 -5.33 -17.72 -4.49
N THR A 135 -5.86 -16.50 -4.50
CA THR A 135 -5.14 -15.32 -4.99
C THR A 135 -3.94 -14.98 -4.11
N LEU A 136 -4.09 -15.01 -2.79
CA LEU A 136 -2.99 -14.79 -1.84
C LEU A 136 -1.88 -15.83 -2.02
N GLN A 137 -2.24 -17.11 -2.18
CA GLN A 137 -1.28 -18.19 -2.42
C GLN A 137 -0.57 -18.03 -3.76
N SER A 138 -1.30 -17.73 -4.84
CA SER A 138 -0.71 -17.51 -6.15
C SER A 138 0.19 -16.27 -6.17
N ALA A 139 -0.20 -15.19 -5.51
CA ALA A 139 0.61 -13.98 -5.39
C ALA A 139 1.87 -14.24 -4.56
N ALA A 140 1.75 -15.02 -3.48
CA ALA A 140 2.89 -15.45 -2.66
C ALA A 140 3.90 -16.25 -3.48
N ALA A 141 3.45 -17.30 -4.18
CA ALA A 141 4.30 -18.13 -5.02
C ALA A 141 5.03 -17.32 -6.11
N ARG A 142 4.35 -16.32 -6.69
CA ARG A 142 4.91 -15.48 -7.75
C ARG A 142 5.95 -14.48 -7.26
N THR A 143 5.81 -13.97 -6.04
CA THR A 143 6.61 -12.86 -5.51
C THR A 143 7.61 -13.27 -4.43
N GLY A 144 7.49 -14.49 -3.91
CA GLY A 144 8.26 -14.97 -2.76
C GLY A 144 7.87 -14.31 -1.43
N ILE A 145 6.78 -13.55 -1.39
CA ILE A 145 6.27 -12.95 -0.14
C ILE A 145 5.33 -13.97 0.52
N PRO A 146 5.52 -14.33 1.80
CA PRO A 146 4.65 -15.30 2.47
C PRO A 146 3.17 -14.90 2.40
N ALA A 147 2.28 -15.85 2.11
CA ALA A 147 0.85 -15.57 1.93
C ALA A 147 0.21 -14.96 3.19
N ALA A 148 0.67 -15.39 4.38
CA ALA A 148 0.27 -14.80 5.65
C ALA A 148 0.72 -13.32 5.81
N ALA A 149 1.90 -12.97 5.30
CA ALA A 149 2.38 -11.58 5.27
C ALA A 149 1.52 -10.73 4.32
N LEU A 150 1.21 -11.24 3.12
CA LEU A 150 0.31 -10.56 2.19
C LEU A 150 -1.07 -10.33 2.80
N ALA A 151 -1.65 -11.34 3.45
CA ALA A 151 -2.95 -11.22 4.11
C ALA A 151 -2.92 -10.17 5.23
N ALA A 152 -1.83 -10.09 6.00
CA ALA A 152 -1.66 -9.08 7.03
C ALA A 152 -1.59 -7.66 6.44
N ILE A 153 -0.85 -7.46 5.35
CA ILE A 153 -0.75 -6.17 4.65
C ILE A 153 -2.14 -5.76 4.12
N VAL A 154 -2.82 -6.66 3.40
CA VAL A 154 -4.18 -6.40 2.87
C VAL A 154 -5.14 -6.04 4.01
N ASN A 155 -5.10 -6.78 5.11
CA ASN A 155 -5.93 -6.51 6.28
C ASN A 155 -5.61 -5.17 6.96
N ALA A 156 -4.35 -4.72 6.91
CA ALA A 156 -3.93 -3.44 7.48
C ALA A 156 -4.33 -2.24 6.60
N GLU A 157 -4.39 -2.42 5.28
CA GLU A 157 -4.76 -1.37 4.31
C GLU A 157 -6.27 -1.27 4.06
N SER A 158 -6.98 -2.39 4.12
CA SER A 158 -8.40 -2.44 3.76
C SER A 158 -9.31 -1.85 4.84
N ALA A 159 -10.31 -1.10 4.39
CA ALA A 159 -11.50 -0.86 5.20
C ALA A 159 -12.25 -2.19 5.38
N ARG A 160 -12.93 -2.33 6.52
CA ARG A 160 -13.65 -3.54 6.90
C ARG A 160 -15.07 -3.20 7.34
N ASP A 161 -16.03 -4.07 7.03
CA ASP A 161 -17.34 -4.02 7.66
C ASP A 161 -17.31 -4.60 9.09
N ASN A 162 -18.46 -4.56 9.76
CA ASN A 162 -18.61 -5.07 11.12
C ASN A 162 -18.34 -6.58 11.24
N ASP A 163 -18.45 -7.33 10.13
CA ASP A 163 -18.18 -8.77 10.07
C ASP A 163 -16.70 -9.05 9.78
N GLY A 164 -15.88 -8.01 9.56
CA GLY A 164 -14.45 -8.13 9.25
C GLY A 164 -14.16 -8.44 7.78
N ARG A 165 -15.14 -8.33 6.87
CA ARG A 165 -14.92 -8.49 5.44
C ARG A 165 -14.20 -7.26 4.88
N TRP A 166 -13.20 -7.50 4.05
CA TRP A 166 -12.48 -6.44 3.34
C TRP A 166 -13.39 -5.79 2.27
N LEU A 167 -13.39 -4.47 2.25
CA LEU A 167 -14.26 -3.66 1.37
C LEU A 167 -13.52 -3.25 0.10
N GLU A 168 -13.76 -3.96 -1.00
CA GLU A 168 -13.14 -3.68 -2.31
C GLU A 168 -13.43 -2.27 -2.83
N TYR A 169 -14.60 -1.72 -2.47
CA TYR A 169 -15.04 -0.39 -2.89
C TYR A 169 -14.61 0.72 -1.92
N SER A 170 -13.66 0.47 -1.03
CA SER A 170 -13.14 1.51 -0.14
C SER A 170 -12.41 2.59 -0.93
N ARG A 171 -12.62 3.84 -0.52
CA ARG A 171 -11.97 5.01 -1.13
C ARG A 171 -11.69 6.06 -0.07
N ASN A 172 -10.52 6.69 -0.16
CA ASN A 172 -10.22 7.85 0.65
C ASN A 172 -10.84 9.10 0.01
N PRO A 173 -11.69 9.88 0.71
CA PRO A 173 -12.30 11.07 0.14
C PRO A 173 -11.30 12.21 -0.12
N ARG A 174 -10.11 12.16 0.49
CA ARG A 174 -9.08 13.22 0.42
C ARG A 174 -7.93 12.90 -0.54
N SER A 175 -7.95 11.75 -1.21
CA SER A 175 -6.89 11.36 -2.16
C SER A 175 -7.43 10.44 -3.26
N SER A 176 -6.56 10.03 -4.17
CA SER A 176 -6.90 9.03 -5.18
C SER A 176 -6.90 7.61 -4.63
N ALA A 177 -6.51 7.37 -3.37
CA ALA A 177 -6.40 6.04 -2.77
C ALA A 177 -7.74 5.27 -2.80
N ALA A 178 -7.71 4.06 -3.36
CA ALA A 178 -8.88 3.21 -3.54
C ALA A 178 -8.53 1.72 -3.51
N GLY A 179 -9.53 0.88 -3.21
CA GLY A 179 -9.38 -0.57 -3.23
C GLY A 179 -8.84 -1.17 -1.95
N LEU A 180 -8.68 -2.50 -1.96
CA LEU A 180 -8.16 -3.25 -0.82
C LEU A 180 -6.76 -2.80 -0.37
N GLY A 181 -5.95 -2.32 -1.31
CA GLY A 181 -4.60 -1.82 -1.05
C GLY A 181 -4.49 -0.30 -0.99
N GLN A 182 -5.62 0.43 -1.02
CA GLN A 182 -5.66 1.90 -0.97
C GLN A 182 -4.65 2.57 -1.92
N PHE A 183 -4.46 2.01 -3.11
CA PHE A 183 -3.45 2.48 -4.07
C PHE A 183 -3.81 3.86 -4.63
N LEU A 184 -2.83 4.76 -4.62
CA LEU A 184 -2.90 6.02 -5.38
C LEU A 184 -2.91 5.74 -6.89
N ALA A 185 -3.54 6.62 -7.67
CA ALA A 185 -3.64 6.47 -9.12
C ALA A 185 -2.26 6.41 -9.79
N GLY A 186 -1.33 7.28 -9.37
CA GLY A 186 0.04 7.30 -9.89
C GLY A 186 0.81 6.01 -9.58
N THR A 187 0.73 5.51 -8.34
CA THR A 187 1.38 4.23 -7.97
C THR A 187 0.80 3.07 -8.77
N TRP A 188 -0.53 3.00 -8.89
CA TRP A 188 -1.19 1.96 -9.67
C TRP A 188 -0.77 1.95 -11.13
N GLN A 189 -0.70 3.13 -11.76
CA GLN A 189 -0.20 3.28 -13.11
C GLN A 189 1.28 2.87 -13.21
N GLY A 190 2.12 3.29 -12.26
CA GLY A 190 3.53 2.90 -12.21
C GLY A 190 3.72 1.37 -12.12
N GLU A 191 2.96 0.71 -11.26
CA GLU A 191 2.95 -0.76 -11.17
C GLU A 191 2.49 -1.42 -12.47
N THR A 192 1.54 -0.80 -13.17
CA THR A 192 1.04 -1.27 -14.46
C THR A 192 2.08 -1.14 -15.57
N GLU A 193 2.86 -0.06 -15.57
CA GLU A 193 3.91 0.18 -16.57
C GLU A 193 5.18 -0.64 -16.29
N ARG A 194 5.41 -1.08 -15.05
CA ARG A 194 6.59 -1.85 -14.67
C ARG A 194 6.54 -3.27 -15.23
N PRO A 195 7.49 -3.68 -16.10
CA PRO A 195 7.52 -5.04 -16.63
C PRO A 195 7.61 -6.10 -15.53
N GLY A 196 6.88 -7.21 -15.72
CA GLY A 196 6.91 -8.37 -14.82
C GLY A 196 5.88 -8.33 -13.68
N THR A 197 5.19 -7.20 -13.46
CA THR A 197 4.06 -7.16 -12.52
C THR A 197 2.83 -7.83 -13.12
N TRP A 198 1.90 -8.25 -12.26
CA TRP A 198 0.62 -8.80 -12.69
C TRP A 198 -0.20 -7.78 -13.48
N LEU A 199 -0.24 -6.52 -13.03
CA LEU A 199 -0.94 -5.44 -13.73
C LEU A 199 -0.36 -5.17 -15.11
N ASN A 200 0.96 -5.27 -15.29
CA ASN A 200 1.60 -5.14 -16.60
C ASN A 200 1.15 -6.26 -17.54
N THR A 201 1.07 -7.50 -17.06
CA THR A 201 0.54 -8.63 -17.83
C THR A 201 -0.90 -8.39 -18.26
N VAL A 202 -1.76 -7.93 -17.35
CA VAL A 202 -3.16 -7.59 -17.68
C VAL A 202 -3.23 -6.45 -18.70
N ALA A 203 -2.46 -5.38 -18.52
CA ALA A 203 -2.46 -4.25 -19.44
C ALA A 203 -1.97 -4.64 -20.84
N ARG A 204 -0.97 -5.52 -20.95
CA ARG A 204 -0.52 -6.08 -22.23
C ARG A 204 -1.60 -6.92 -22.90
N ALA A 205 -2.24 -7.82 -22.14
CA ALA A 205 -3.30 -8.68 -22.66
C ALA A 205 -4.50 -7.88 -23.19
N ASN A 206 -4.76 -6.70 -22.61
CA ASN A 206 -5.85 -5.82 -23.03
C ASN A 206 -5.42 -4.72 -24.03
N GLY A 207 -4.15 -4.70 -24.47
CA GLY A 207 -3.66 -3.66 -25.40
C GLY A 207 -3.66 -2.25 -24.83
N TRP A 208 -3.58 -2.11 -23.52
CA TRP A 208 -3.62 -0.83 -22.79
C TRP A 208 -2.29 -0.09 -22.76
N LEU A 209 -1.20 -0.75 -23.14
CA LEU A 209 0.12 -0.15 -23.20
C LEU A 209 0.47 0.29 -24.64
N ASP A 210 1.13 1.43 -24.78
CA ASP A 210 1.70 1.88 -26.04
C ASP A 210 3.05 1.19 -26.34
N ALA A 211 3.69 1.59 -27.44
CA ALA A 211 4.98 1.03 -27.86
C ALA A 211 6.13 1.32 -26.86
N ALA A 212 6.00 2.36 -26.03
CA ALA A 212 6.95 2.71 -24.98
C ALA A 212 6.64 1.99 -23.64
N GLY A 213 5.57 1.18 -23.59
CA GLY A 213 5.11 0.51 -22.37
C GLY A 213 4.34 1.42 -21.42
N LYS A 214 3.89 2.59 -21.89
CA LYS A 214 3.08 3.54 -21.12
C LYS A 214 1.60 3.26 -21.26
N VAL A 215 0.85 3.52 -20.19
CA VAL A 215 -0.60 3.36 -20.21
C VAL A 215 -1.19 4.39 -21.16
N ARG A 216 -1.99 3.93 -22.12
CA ARG A 216 -2.72 4.79 -23.05
C ARG A 216 -3.80 5.58 -22.32
N ASP A 217 -4.02 6.82 -22.74
CA ASP A 217 -5.01 7.71 -22.12
C ASP A 217 -6.43 7.13 -22.14
N ASP A 218 -6.81 6.48 -23.24
CA ASP A 218 -8.12 5.86 -23.41
C ASP A 218 -8.34 4.60 -22.55
N ALA A 219 -7.26 3.97 -22.09
CA ALA A 219 -7.30 2.82 -21.19
C ALA A 219 -7.28 3.22 -19.70
N ARG A 220 -6.93 4.48 -19.37
CA ARG A 220 -6.64 4.90 -17.99
C ARG A 220 -7.80 4.68 -17.02
N SER A 221 -9.03 4.97 -17.42
CA SER A 221 -10.21 4.78 -16.55
C SER A 221 -10.48 3.30 -16.27
N ALA A 222 -10.36 2.44 -17.28
CA ALA A 222 -10.53 0.99 -17.12
C ALA A 222 -9.43 0.42 -16.22
N LEU A 223 -8.19 0.89 -16.40
CA LEU A 223 -7.08 0.50 -15.55
C LEU A 223 -7.32 0.88 -14.08
N LEU A 224 -7.72 2.12 -13.81
CA LEU A 224 -7.91 2.59 -12.43
C LEU A 224 -9.11 1.94 -11.73
N ALA A 225 -10.10 1.48 -12.49
CA ALA A 225 -11.22 0.71 -11.98
C ALA A 225 -10.80 -0.68 -11.45
N LEU A 226 -9.69 -1.25 -11.93
CA LEU A 226 -9.16 -2.52 -11.40
C LEU A 226 -8.72 -2.43 -9.94
N ARG A 227 -8.56 -1.23 -9.36
CA ARG A 227 -8.34 -1.08 -7.91
C ARG A 227 -9.51 -1.60 -7.08
N TYR A 228 -10.70 -1.62 -7.65
CA TYR A 228 -11.89 -2.14 -6.98
C TYR A 228 -12.11 -3.64 -7.23
N ASP A 229 -11.20 -4.29 -7.94
CA ASP A 229 -11.15 -5.74 -8.07
C ASP A 229 -10.22 -6.30 -6.98
N GLY A 230 -10.75 -7.20 -6.15
CA GLY A 230 -10.02 -7.72 -5.01
C GLY A 230 -8.79 -8.52 -5.42
N ASP A 231 -8.87 -9.29 -6.51
CA ASP A 231 -7.76 -10.13 -6.96
C ASP A 231 -6.64 -9.30 -7.59
N ALA A 232 -6.99 -8.32 -8.41
CA ALA A 232 -6.06 -7.35 -8.96
C ALA A 232 -5.35 -6.56 -7.85
N SER A 233 -6.10 -6.12 -6.84
CA SER A 233 -5.55 -5.39 -5.68
C SER A 233 -4.54 -6.23 -4.91
N ILE A 234 -4.85 -7.49 -4.61
CA ILE A 234 -3.95 -8.40 -3.89
C ILE A 234 -2.67 -8.65 -4.69
N ASN A 235 -2.79 -8.89 -5.99
CA ASN A 235 -1.63 -9.08 -6.86
C ASN A 235 -0.75 -7.82 -6.93
N ALA A 236 -1.35 -6.64 -7.03
CA ALA A 236 -0.62 -5.37 -7.02
C ALA A 236 0.07 -5.11 -5.67
N ILE A 237 -0.57 -5.44 -4.54
CA ILE A 237 0.06 -5.37 -3.21
C ILE A 237 1.30 -6.26 -3.17
N ALA A 238 1.21 -7.49 -3.66
CA ALA A 238 2.32 -8.43 -3.64
C ALA A 238 3.49 -7.94 -4.52
N ASP A 239 3.21 -7.45 -5.73
CA ASP A 239 4.20 -6.88 -6.63
C ASP A 239 4.91 -5.67 -6.02
N TYR A 240 4.13 -4.76 -5.44
CA TYR A 240 4.66 -3.54 -4.84
C TYR A 240 5.46 -3.84 -3.56
N ALA A 241 5.00 -4.77 -2.73
CA ALA A 241 5.72 -5.26 -1.56
C ALA A 241 7.10 -5.82 -1.95
N ARG A 242 7.15 -6.73 -2.94
CA ARG A 242 8.42 -7.29 -3.42
C ARG A 242 9.35 -6.22 -3.97
N SER A 243 8.83 -5.28 -4.78
CA SER A 243 9.64 -4.19 -5.30
C SER A 243 10.21 -3.29 -4.20
N ASN A 244 9.41 -2.95 -3.19
CA ASN A 244 9.88 -2.15 -2.06
C ASN A 244 11.00 -2.86 -1.31
N ILE A 245 10.84 -4.16 -1.03
CA ILE A 245 11.85 -4.96 -0.35
C ILE A 245 13.14 -5.01 -1.19
N ASP A 246 13.06 -5.34 -2.48
CA ASP A 246 14.22 -5.37 -3.39
C ASP A 246 14.98 -4.04 -3.40
N GLN A 247 14.24 -2.93 -3.42
CA GLN A 247 14.83 -1.60 -3.49
C GLN A 247 15.45 -1.17 -2.15
N LEU A 248 14.89 -1.60 -1.02
CA LEU A 248 15.48 -1.37 0.29
C LEU A 248 16.74 -2.22 0.49
N GLU A 249 16.74 -3.48 0.05
CA GLU A 249 17.91 -4.36 0.04
C GLU A 249 19.04 -3.79 -0.83
N LYS A 250 18.73 -3.29 -2.03
CA LYS A 250 19.69 -2.59 -2.91
C LYS A 250 20.30 -1.36 -2.26
N ARG A 251 19.61 -0.74 -1.29
CA ARG A 251 20.12 0.39 -0.49
C ARG A 251 20.92 -0.08 0.73
N GLY A 252 21.21 -1.37 0.85
CA GLY A 252 21.98 -1.97 1.93
C GLY A 252 21.22 -2.09 3.25
N LEU A 253 19.89 -2.02 3.23
CA LEU A 253 19.07 -2.28 4.41
C LEU A 253 18.84 -3.77 4.54
N ARG A 254 18.94 -4.28 5.77
CA ARG A 254 18.66 -5.68 6.06
C ARG A 254 17.16 -5.88 6.19
N VAL A 255 16.65 -6.83 5.42
CA VAL A 255 15.30 -7.34 5.56
C VAL A 255 15.40 -8.56 6.46
N GLY A 256 14.65 -8.58 7.56
CA GLY A 256 14.61 -9.74 8.43
C GLY A 256 13.97 -10.94 7.73
N GLU A 257 14.29 -12.13 8.21
CA GLU A 257 13.68 -13.36 7.72
C GLU A 257 12.31 -13.58 8.38
N GLY A 258 11.38 -14.21 7.65
CA GLY A 258 10.06 -14.57 8.16
C GLY A 258 8.95 -13.54 7.86
N ALA A 259 7.70 -14.01 8.01
CA ALA A 259 6.52 -13.27 7.58
C ALA A 259 6.32 -11.92 8.28
N GLU A 260 6.67 -11.80 9.56
CA GLU A 260 6.52 -10.56 10.34
C GLU A 260 7.45 -9.46 9.84
N ALA A 261 8.76 -9.74 9.74
CA ALA A 261 9.74 -8.77 9.26
C ALA A 261 9.49 -8.36 7.80
N ILE A 262 9.11 -9.33 6.95
CA ILE A 262 8.75 -9.07 5.56
C ILE A 262 7.51 -8.17 5.48
N ALA A 263 6.47 -8.48 6.26
CA ALA A 263 5.26 -7.66 6.28
C ALA A 263 5.59 -6.23 6.73
N GLU A 264 6.32 -6.06 7.83
CA GLU A 264 6.67 -4.75 8.38
C GLU A 264 7.40 -3.89 7.36
N ILE A 265 8.44 -4.44 6.72
CA ILE A 265 9.24 -3.68 5.76
C ILE A 265 8.43 -3.34 4.51
N ALA A 266 7.63 -4.28 4.00
CA ALA A 266 6.73 -4.03 2.89
C ALA A 266 5.71 -2.91 3.22
N TYR A 267 5.12 -2.97 4.41
CA TYR A 267 4.15 -1.99 4.90
C TYR A 267 4.78 -0.60 5.04
N LEU A 268 5.98 -0.51 5.63
CA LEU A 268 6.70 0.77 5.76
C LEU A 268 7.02 1.38 4.40
N GLY A 269 7.47 0.55 3.44
CA GLY A 269 7.70 0.98 2.07
C GLY A 269 6.42 1.49 1.39
N HIS A 270 5.30 0.80 1.59
CA HIS A 270 4.00 1.21 1.07
C HIS A 270 3.52 2.53 1.69
N HIS A 271 3.56 2.63 3.02
CA HIS A 271 2.97 3.71 3.78
C HIS A 271 3.76 5.02 3.71
N LEU A 272 5.09 4.94 3.74
CA LEU A 272 5.97 6.11 3.72
C LEU A 272 6.46 6.46 2.31
N GLY A 273 6.38 5.51 1.39
CA GLY A 273 7.17 5.54 0.17
C GLY A 273 8.62 5.16 0.43
N LEU A 274 9.30 4.68 -0.62
CA LEU A 274 10.63 4.07 -0.53
C LEU A 274 11.72 4.98 0.07
N GLY A 275 11.69 6.28 -0.26
CA GLY A 275 12.67 7.25 0.22
C GLY A 275 12.61 7.44 1.74
N ASP A 276 11.40 7.70 2.25
CA ASP A 276 11.18 7.92 3.68
C ASP A 276 11.28 6.62 4.47
N ALA A 277 10.83 5.49 3.93
CA ALA A 277 11.06 4.17 4.53
C ALA A 277 12.55 3.88 4.73
N ALA A 278 13.38 4.18 3.72
CA ALA A 278 14.83 3.97 3.84
C ALA A 278 15.47 4.85 4.92
N ARG A 279 15.04 6.12 5.03
CA ARG A 279 15.49 7.03 6.11
C ARG A 279 15.02 6.55 7.48
N PHE A 280 13.75 6.17 7.58
CA PHE A 280 13.14 5.65 8.80
C PHE A 280 13.87 4.43 9.35
N LEU A 281 14.23 3.49 8.47
CA LEU A 281 14.93 2.27 8.83
C LEU A 281 16.41 2.52 9.18
N ARG A 282 17.09 3.42 8.45
CA ARG A 282 18.52 3.70 8.65
C ARG A 282 18.81 4.62 9.84
N ASN A 283 18.07 5.72 9.92
CA ASN A 283 18.39 6.84 10.80
C ASN A 283 17.53 6.83 12.07
N GLY A 284 16.66 5.83 12.23
CA GLY A 284 15.75 5.76 13.37
C GLY A 284 14.65 6.82 13.35
N GLY A 285 14.31 7.38 12.18
CA GLY A 285 13.28 8.42 12.07
C GLY A 285 13.32 9.19 10.75
N LEU A 286 12.36 10.10 10.60
CA LEU A 286 12.30 11.07 9.50
C LEU A 286 12.86 12.41 9.95
N ASP A 287 13.02 13.34 9.00
CA ASP A 287 13.25 14.75 9.31
C ASP A 287 12.08 15.31 10.17
N PRO A 288 12.32 16.20 11.15
CA PRO A 288 11.27 16.68 12.06
C PRO A 288 10.07 17.35 11.38
N ASP A 289 10.28 18.15 10.34
CA ASP A 289 9.19 18.84 9.65
C ASP A 289 8.36 17.84 8.87
N ARG A 290 9.03 16.89 8.20
CA ARG A 290 8.39 15.78 7.52
C ARG A 290 7.60 14.89 8.48
N ALA A 291 8.18 14.56 9.63
CA ALA A 291 7.56 13.72 10.65
C ALA A 291 6.31 14.37 11.25
N ARG A 292 6.36 15.67 11.55
CA ARG A 292 5.21 16.44 12.04
C ARG A 292 4.09 16.45 11.02
N LEU A 293 4.42 16.71 9.75
CA LEU A 293 3.46 16.76 8.66
C LEU A 293 2.71 15.43 8.51
N LEU A 294 3.44 14.32 8.48
CA LEU A 294 2.84 12.99 8.38
C LEU A 294 2.02 12.64 9.64
N LEU A 295 2.53 12.94 10.83
CA LEU A 295 1.80 12.68 12.08
C LEU A 295 0.48 13.48 12.14
N ASN A 296 0.50 14.76 11.73
CA ASN A 296 -0.71 15.58 11.63
C ASN A 296 -1.74 14.96 10.67
N ALA A 297 -1.30 14.47 9.51
CA ALA A 297 -2.17 13.84 8.53
C ALA A 297 -2.85 12.57 9.07
N GLN A 298 -2.17 11.85 9.96
CA GLN A 298 -2.62 10.57 10.51
C GLN A 298 -3.50 10.68 11.75
N VAL A 299 -3.16 11.56 12.70
CA VAL A 299 -3.88 11.66 14.00
C VAL A 299 -4.56 13.00 14.24
N GLY A 300 -4.39 13.96 13.33
CA GLY A 300 -4.84 15.34 13.48
C GLY A 300 -3.90 16.19 14.34
N THR A 301 -3.90 17.51 14.09
CA THR A 301 -2.94 18.46 14.67
C THR A 301 -2.91 18.48 16.20
N ALA A 302 -4.06 18.35 16.88
CA ALA A 302 -4.14 18.37 18.34
C ALA A 302 -3.41 17.16 18.96
N ARG A 303 -3.79 15.94 18.55
CA ARG A 303 -3.15 14.70 19.03
C ARG A 303 -1.69 14.60 18.62
N ALA A 304 -1.33 15.10 17.44
CA ALA A 304 0.06 15.16 17.02
C ALA A 304 0.87 16.05 17.96
N SER A 305 0.37 17.23 18.32
CA SER A 305 1.05 18.14 19.25
C SER A 305 1.28 17.51 20.63
N GLU A 306 0.27 16.82 21.18
CA GLU A 306 0.38 16.09 22.44
C GLU A 306 1.47 15.00 22.39
N ARG A 307 1.48 14.20 21.31
CA ARG A 307 2.49 13.14 21.11
C ARG A 307 3.90 13.71 20.95
N ILE A 308 4.03 14.83 20.26
CA ILE A 308 5.32 15.52 20.07
C ILE A 308 5.85 16.05 21.40
N ALA A 309 4.99 16.66 22.22
CA ALA A 309 5.37 17.11 23.55
C ALA A 309 5.82 15.93 24.45
N ALA A 310 5.12 14.79 24.37
CA ALA A 310 5.45 13.60 25.16
C ALA A 310 6.77 12.92 24.70
N ALA A 311 7.04 12.89 23.40
CA ALA A 311 8.24 12.25 22.85
C ALA A 311 9.46 13.18 22.77
N GLY A 312 9.28 14.48 23.01
CA GLY A 312 10.32 15.51 22.92
C GLY A 312 10.49 16.11 21.53
N ASP A 313 10.31 15.33 20.47
CA ASP A 313 10.41 15.81 19.08
C ASP A 313 9.46 15.08 18.11
N ALA A 314 9.29 15.66 16.92
CA ALA A 314 8.37 15.15 15.91
C ALA A 314 8.81 13.83 15.28
N SER A 315 10.10 13.64 15.08
CA SER A 315 10.67 12.42 14.51
C SER A 315 10.44 11.23 15.43
N SER A 316 10.72 11.39 16.73
CA SER A 316 10.50 10.40 17.77
C SER A 316 9.00 10.09 17.95
N ALA A 317 8.15 11.12 17.97
CA ALA A 317 6.69 10.94 18.10
C ALA A 317 6.09 10.17 16.92
N HIS A 318 6.44 10.55 15.69
CA HIS A 318 5.98 9.87 14.48
C HIS A 318 6.46 8.42 14.44
N ARG A 319 7.72 8.17 14.79
CA ARG A 319 8.26 6.81 14.86
C ARG A 319 7.55 5.95 15.89
N ALA A 320 7.40 6.44 17.11
CA ALA A 320 6.72 5.70 18.16
C ALA A 320 5.27 5.35 17.75
N TRP A 321 4.57 6.32 17.17
CA TRP A 321 3.22 6.09 16.65
C TRP A 321 3.18 5.03 15.54
N LEU A 322 4.08 5.11 14.55
CA LEU A 322 4.06 4.20 13.41
C LEU A 322 4.43 2.76 13.83
N LEU A 323 5.43 2.59 14.69
CA LEU A 323 5.82 1.27 15.20
C LEU A 323 4.70 0.64 16.04
N ASP A 324 4.03 1.41 16.90
CA ASP A 324 2.87 0.95 17.65
C ASP A 324 1.71 0.58 16.71
N TYR A 325 1.45 1.38 15.67
CA TYR A 325 0.44 1.06 14.67
C TYR A 325 0.76 -0.24 13.94
N VAL A 326 1.99 -0.41 13.46
CA VAL A 326 2.44 -1.62 12.75
C VAL A 326 2.29 -2.83 13.67
N GLY A 327 2.83 -2.79 14.89
CA GLY A 327 2.76 -3.93 15.82
C GLY A 327 1.33 -4.34 16.20
N ARG A 328 0.37 -3.40 16.21
CA ARG A 328 -1.04 -3.70 16.50
C ARG A 328 -1.80 -4.24 15.29
N ASN A 329 -1.51 -3.77 14.09
CA ASN A 329 -2.33 -4.05 12.90
C ASN A 329 -1.74 -5.11 11.98
N LEU A 330 -0.41 -5.22 11.95
CA LEU A 330 0.28 -6.11 11.04
C LEU A 330 0.62 -7.43 11.74
N ARG A 331 -0.32 -8.36 11.65
CA ARG A 331 -0.30 -9.62 12.42
C ARG A 331 -0.35 -10.85 11.51
N PRO A 332 0.76 -11.22 10.84
CA PRO A 332 0.81 -12.40 9.98
C PRO A 332 0.50 -13.70 10.71
N ASP A 333 0.78 -13.79 12.02
CA ASP A 333 0.45 -14.93 12.87
C ASP A 333 -1.05 -15.28 12.85
N ARG A 334 -1.93 -14.27 12.67
CA ARG A 334 -3.38 -14.49 12.55
C ARG A 334 -3.80 -15.17 11.25
N PHE A 335 -2.90 -15.21 10.26
CA PHE A 335 -3.15 -15.74 8.93
C PHE A 335 -2.31 -16.97 8.62
N GLN A 336 -1.64 -17.56 9.61
CA GLN A 336 -0.99 -18.85 9.47
C GLN A 336 -2.02 -19.98 9.62
N VAL A 337 -1.77 -21.12 8.98
CA VAL A 337 -2.52 -22.35 9.29
C VAL A 337 -2.13 -22.79 10.69
N LEU A 338 -3.13 -22.95 11.57
CA LEU A 338 -2.90 -23.55 12.89
C LEU A 338 -2.59 -25.03 12.67
N GLU A 339 -1.33 -25.43 12.88
CA GLU A 339 -1.03 -26.86 12.98
C GLU A 339 -1.78 -27.43 14.18
N SER A 340 -2.70 -28.34 13.90
CA SER A 340 -3.38 -29.10 14.94
C SER A 340 -2.34 -30.03 15.56
N LYS A 341 -1.87 -29.72 16.78
CA LYS A 341 -1.04 -30.63 17.57
C LYS A 341 -1.81 -31.96 17.69
N SER A 342 -1.31 -32.99 17.02
CA SER A 342 -1.76 -34.38 17.18
C SER A 342 -1.23 -34.96 18.49
#